data_AF-A0A1J1CRE7-F1
#
_entry.id   AF-A0A1J1CRE7-F1
#
_cell.length_a   1.000
_cell.length_b   1.000
_cell.length_c   1.000
_cell.angle_alpha   90.00
_cell.angle_beta   90.00
_cell.angle_gamma   90.00
#
_symmetry.space_group_name_H-M   'P 1'
#
loop_
_entity.id
_entity.type
_entity.pdbx_description
1 polymer ?
#
loop_
_entity_poly.entity_id
_entity_poly.type
_entity_poly.pdbx_seq_one_letter_code
_entity_poly.pdbx_strand_id
1 'polypeptide(L)'
;MNTTTIKEFVRLANIVLDKENKKKFQELLEQQEIETRICSNCGRVMTEGYCIDSGVQYFCNDDCLKSEMTLEEFNKLYSGGETDTYWTEWT
;
A
#
# COMPACT_ATOMS: atom_id res chain seq x y z
N MET A 1 -16.27 -6.67 8.47
CA MET A 1 -16.55 -6.23 7.08
C MET A 1 -15.89 -7.21 6.13
N ASN A 2 -16.40 -7.40 4.90
CA ASN A 2 -15.65 -8.18 3.91
C ASN A 2 -14.54 -7.32 3.29
N THR A 3 -13.49 -7.96 2.76
CA THR A 3 -12.30 -7.30 2.21
C THR A 3 -12.65 -6.33 1.09
N THR A 4 -13.60 -6.68 0.22
CA THR A 4 -14.10 -5.79 -0.85
C THR A 4 -14.66 -4.48 -0.30
N THR A 5 -15.41 -4.51 0.80
CA THR A 5 -15.99 -3.30 1.40
C THR A 5 -14.90 -2.39 1.98
N ILE A 6 -13.88 -2.98 2.62
CA ILE A 6 -12.76 -2.22 3.20
C ILE A 6 -11.96 -1.53 2.09
N LYS A 7 -11.62 -2.25 1.02
CA LYS A 7 -10.88 -1.68 -0.12
C LYS A 7 -11.61 -0.48 -0.73
N GLU A 8 -12.93 -0.57 -0.91
CA GLU A 8 -13.72 0.54 -1.45
C GLU A 8 -13.78 1.72 -0.48
N PHE A 9 -13.91 1.47 0.83
CA PHE A 9 -13.87 2.53 1.83
C PHE A 9 -12.52 3.26 1.85
N VAL A 10 -11.42 2.51 1.80
CA VAL A 10 -10.06 3.07 1.71
C VAL A 10 -9.88 3.88 0.42
N ARG A 11 -10.40 3.40 -0.71
CA ARG A 11 -10.39 4.12 -1.98
C ARG A 11 -11.10 5.47 -1.87
N LEU A 12 -12.33 5.48 -1.34
CA LEU A 12 -13.12 6.70 -1.17
C LEU A 12 -12.46 7.66 -0.17
N ALA A 13 -11.94 7.15 0.95
CA ALA A 13 -11.21 7.95 1.94
C ALA A 13 -9.99 8.64 1.32
N ASN A 14 -9.25 7.96 0.44
CA ASN A 14 -8.11 8.56 -0.24
C ASN A 14 -8.45 9.75 -1.16
N ILE A 15 -9.70 9.82 -1.65
CA ILE A 15 -10.21 10.91 -2.49
C ILE A 15 -10.64 12.11 -1.63
N VAL A 16 -11.34 11.86 -0.52
CA VAL A 16 -12.01 12.93 0.24
C VAL A 16 -11.19 13.45 1.42
N LEU A 17 -10.27 12.65 1.97
CA LEU A 17 -9.51 13.03 3.15
C LEU A 17 -8.22 13.78 2.77
N ASP A 18 -7.98 14.87 3.48
CA ASP A 18 -6.68 15.54 3.52
C ASP A 18 -5.61 14.68 4.24
N LYS A 19 -4.38 15.19 4.29
CA LYS A 19 -3.25 14.48 4.88
C LYS A 19 -3.41 14.21 6.38
N GLU A 20 -3.98 15.14 7.15
CA GLU A 20 -4.14 14.96 8.59
C GLU A 20 -5.20 13.91 8.88
N ASN A 21 -6.33 13.99 8.17
CA ASN A 21 -7.44 13.05 8.32
C ASN A 21 -7.11 11.66 7.77
N LYS A 22 -6.23 11.53 6.76
CA LYS A 22 -5.68 10.24 6.32
C LYS A 22 -4.90 9.53 7.41
N LYS A 23 -4.10 10.27 8.20
CA LYS A 23 -3.35 9.68 9.31
C LYS A 23 -4.29 9.14 10.40
N LYS A 24 -5.28 9.94 10.81
CA LYS A 24 -6.32 9.50 11.77
C LYS A 24 -7.11 8.30 11.22
N PHE A 25 -7.41 8.30 9.93
CA PHE A 25 -8.09 7.18 9.28
C PHE A 25 -7.26 5.89 9.33
N GLN A 26 -5.95 5.96 9.08
CA GLN A 26 -5.05 4.82 9.25
C GLN A 26 -5.07 4.28 10.68
N GLU A 27 -4.93 5.15 11.69
CA GLU A 27 -4.97 4.76 13.10
C GLU A 27 -6.30 4.07 13.47
N LEU A 28 -7.43 4.53 12.92
CA LEU A 28 -8.74 3.90 13.10
C LEU A 28 -8.84 2.52 12.44
N LEU A 29 -8.23 2.31 11.27
CA LEU A 29 -8.20 1.01 10.61
C LEU A 29 -7.36 0.01 11.42
N GLU A 30 -6.20 0.43 11.91
CA GLU A 30 -5.32 -0.41 12.74
C GLU A 30 -6.03 -0.84 14.04
N GLN A 31 -6.82 0.05 14.66
CA GLN A 31 -7.67 -0.29 15.81
C GLN A 31 -8.76 -1.34 15.51
N GLN A 32 -9.06 -1.56 14.24
CA GLN A 32 -10.00 -2.58 13.77
C GLN A 32 -9.27 -3.81 13.20
N GLU A 33 -7.97 -3.96 13.51
CA GLU A 33 -7.11 -5.04 13.00
C GLU A 33 -7.03 -5.11 11.47
N ILE A 34 -7.24 -3.96 10.80
CA ILE A 34 -7.08 -3.82 9.35
C ILE A 34 -5.65 -3.36 9.08
N GLU A 35 -4.84 -4.27 8.54
CA GLU A 35 -3.46 -3.94 8.18
C GLU A 35 -3.42 -2.99 6.97
N THR A 36 -2.71 -1.87 7.15
CA THR A 36 -2.51 -0.88 6.09
C THR A 36 -1.07 -0.42 6.00
N ARG A 37 -0.71 0.16 4.87
CA ARG A 37 0.55 0.88 4.63
C ARG A 37 0.26 2.26 4.04
N ILE A 38 1.29 3.10 3.99
CA ILE A 38 1.25 4.39 3.30
C ILE A 38 2.13 4.30 2.06
N CYS A 39 1.58 4.62 0.91
CA CYS A 39 2.34 4.70 -0.33
C CYS A 39 3.42 5.78 -0.22
N SER A 40 4.68 5.39 -0.43
CA SER A 40 5.86 6.26 -0.34
C SER A 40 5.85 7.36 -1.40
N ASN A 41 5.20 7.14 -2.55
CA ASN A 41 5.10 8.14 -3.62
C ASN A 41 3.94 9.13 -3.38
N CYS A 42 2.71 8.63 -3.23
CA CYS A 42 1.52 9.50 -3.24
C CYS A 42 0.90 9.76 -1.85
N GLY A 43 1.40 9.12 -0.79
CA GLY A 43 0.92 9.30 0.58
C GLY A 43 -0.50 8.76 0.84
N ARG A 44 -1.04 7.93 -0.06
CA ARG A 44 -2.34 7.27 0.13
C ARG A 44 -2.24 6.12 1.11
N VAL A 45 -3.29 5.90 1.90
CA VAL A 45 -3.49 4.70 2.71
C VAL A 45 -3.80 3.54 1.77
N MET A 46 -3.23 2.37 1.99
CA MET A 46 -3.45 1.20 1.14
C MET A 46 -3.49 -0.09 1.94
N THR A 47 -4.32 -1.03 1.47
CA THR A 47 -4.50 -2.39 2.03
C THR A 47 -3.86 -3.46 1.14
N GLU A 48 -3.33 -3.05 -0.01
CA GLU A 48 -2.60 -3.88 -0.96
C GLU A 48 -1.55 -3.02 -1.65
N GLY A 49 -0.49 -3.64 -2.15
CA GLY A 49 0.56 -2.92 -2.82
C GLY A 49 1.88 -3.66 -2.90
N TYR A 50 2.85 -2.98 -3.50
CA TYR A 50 4.25 -3.36 -3.49
C TYR A 50 4.89 -3.04 -2.14
N CYS A 51 5.64 -3.98 -1.60
CA CYS A 51 6.59 -3.84 -0.50
C CYS A 51 7.99 -4.00 -1.10
N ILE A 52 8.90 -3.07 -0.81
CA ILE A 52 10.31 -3.14 -1.22
C ILE A 52 11.16 -3.37 0.02
N ASP A 53 12.02 -4.39 -0.03
CA ASP A 53 13.05 -4.68 0.97
C ASP A 53 12.56 -4.59 2.42
N SER A 54 11.65 -5.50 2.81
CA SER A 54 11.14 -5.60 4.20
C SER A 54 10.47 -4.31 4.72
N GLY A 55 9.93 -3.49 3.80
CA GLY A 55 9.17 -2.29 4.14
C GLY A 55 9.95 -0.98 4.10
N VAL A 56 11.13 -0.97 3.45
CA VAL A 56 11.87 0.27 3.15
C VAL A 56 11.01 1.25 2.35
N GLN A 57 10.27 0.75 1.35
CA GLN A 57 9.31 1.53 0.57
C GLN A 57 8.05 0.73 0.27
N TYR A 58 6.96 1.46 0.03
CA TYR A 58 5.70 0.87 -0.36
C TYR A 58 5.02 1.62 -1.50
N PHE A 59 4.38 0.92 -2.43
CA PHE A 59 3.69 1.54 -3.57
C PHE A 59 2.31 0.94 -3.82
N CYS A 60 1.27 1.77 -3.91
CA CYS A 60 -0.12 1.32 -4.01
C CYS A 60 -0.52 0.75 -5.38
N ASN A 61 0.26 1.02 -6.43
CA ASN A 61 0.00 0.57 -7.79
C ASN A 61 1.25 0.76 -8.67
N ASP A 62 1.18 0.24 -9.89
CA ASP A 62 2.25 0.29 -10.88
C ASP A 62 2.72 1.71 -11.19
N ASP A 63 1.80 2.68 -11.26
CA ASP A 63 2.16 4.07 -11.58
C ASP A 63 2.96 4.71 -10.44
N CYS A 64 2.67 4.34 -9.19
CA CYS A 64 3.47 4.76 -8.06
C CYS A 64 4.81 4.03 -8.02
N LEU A 65 4.86 2.74 -8.34
CA LEU A 65 6.11 1.99 -8.41
C LEU A 65 7.06 2.57 -9.46
N LYS A 66 6.52 2.91 -10.65
CA LYS A 66 7.26 3.53 -11.78
C LYS A 66 7.88 4.89 -11.46
N SER A 67 7.52 5.52 -10.35
CA SER A 67 8.22 6.72 -9.87
C SER A 67 9.64 6.42 -9.35
N GLU A 68 9.88 5.18 -8.93
CA GLU A 68 11.15 4.71 -8.37
C GLU A 68 11.82 3.67 -9.27
N MET A 69 11.06 2.68 -9.75
CA MET A 69 11.59 1.58 -10.56
C MET A 69 10.57 1.04 -11.56
N THR A 70 11.06 0.51 -12.67
CA THR A 70 10.26 -0.23 -13.64
C THR A 70 9.78 -1.57 -13.05
N LEU A 71 8.74 -2.15 -13.65
CA LEU A 71 8.28 -3.49 -13.26
C LEU A 71 9.35 -4.57 -13.51
N GLU A 72 10.22 -4.39 -14.50
CA GLU A 72 11.34 -5.31 -14.76
C GLU A 72 12.37 -5.27 -13.63
N GLU A 73 12.73 -4.07 -13.15
CA GLU A 73 13.62 -3.90 -11.99
C GLU A 73 12.99 -4.47 -10.73
N PHE A 74 11.69 -4.23 -10.50
CA PHE A 74 10.96 -4.86 -9.41
C PHE A 74 11.00 -6.39 -9.50
N ASN A 75 10.77 -6.99 -10.67
CA ASN A 75 10.80 -8.43 -10.83
C ASN A 75 12.19 -9.03 -10.56
N LYS A 76 13.27 -8.28 -10.85
CA LYS A 76 14.63 -8.67 -10.48
C LYS A 76 14.82 -8.65 -8.96
N LEU A 77 14.29 -7.63 -8.27
CA LEU A 77 14.34 -7.55 -6.81
C LEU A 77 13.48 -8.63 -6.15
N TYR A 78 12.27 -8.89 -6.66
CA TYR A 78 11.38 -9.95 -6.20
C TYR A 78 12.05 -11.33 -6.24
N SER A 79 12.91 -11.58 -7.24
CA SER A 79 13.70 -12.82 -7.39
C SER A 79 12.87 -14.10 -7.21
N GLY A 80 11.67 -14.14 -7.77
CA GLY A 80 10.78 -15.31 -7.67
C GLY A 80 10.16 -15.52 -6.27
N GLY A 81 10.21 -14.53 -5.38
CA GLY A 81 9.68 -14.61 -4.01
C GLY A 81 10.73 -15.02 -2.97
N GLU A 82 12.00 -15.00 -3.34
CA GLU A 82 13.12 -15.32 -2.43
C GLU A 82 13.63 -14.11 -1.63
N THR A 83 13.07 -12.92 -1.86
CA THR A 83 13.44 -11.68 -1.17
C THR A 83 12.27 -11.07 -0.41
N ASP A 84 12.57 -10.06 0.41
CA ASP A 84 11.57 -9.28 1.15
C ASP A 84 10.89 -8.20 0.29
N THR A 85 10.97 -8.33 -1.02
CA THR A 85 10.25 -7.50 -1.99
C THR A 85 9.09 -8.31 -2.55
N TYR A 86 7.87 -7.78 -2.54
CA TYR A 86 6.68 -8.51 -3.01
C TYR A 86 5.50 -7.58 -3.29
N TRP A 87 4.51 -8.07 -4.06
CA TRP A 87 3.15 -7.52 -4.07
C TRP A 87 2.27 -8.39 -3.18
N THR A 88 1.42 -7.77 -2.35
CA THR A 88 0.46 -8.52 -1.52
C THR A 88 -0.80 -7.72 -1.23
N GLU A 89 -1.81 -8.42 -0.72
CA GLU A 89 -2.95 -7.85 0.00
C GLU A 89 -2.73 -8.13 1.50
N TRP A 90 -2.74 -7.10 2.35
CA TRP A 90 -2.53 -7.25 3.80
C TRP A 90 -3.85 -7.46 4.57
N THR A 91 -4.99 -7.16 3.95
CA THR A 91 -6.35 -7.26 4.55
C THR A 91 -7.22 -8.24 3.79
#